data_AF-J2A1D2-F1
#
_entry.id   AF-J2A1D2-F1
#
_cell.length_a   1.000
_cell.length_b   1.000
_cell.length_c   1.000
_cell.angle_alpha   90.00
_cell.angle_beta   90.00
_cell.angle_gamma   90.00
#
_symmetry.space_group_name_H-M   'P 1'
#
loop_
_entity.id
_entity.type
_entity.pdbx_description
1 polymer ?
#
loop_
_entity_poly.entity_id
_entity_poly.type
_entity_poly.pdbx_seq_one_letter_code
_entity_poly.pdbx_strand_id
1 'polypeptide(L)'
;MDRLERGSAEPVSDFTAMWGDPAVKLRCGVPKPDVLTYGSEHYNPNADAAEVNGVQWLFEKQDDGYRFTTVLRKAYVEVTVPGKYAPEVNVLTDLADAVKKTVPAGV
;
A
#
# COMPACT_ATOMS: atom_id res chain seq x y z
N MET A 1 3.12 21.96 7.34
CA MET A 1 2.01 20.97 7.31
C MET A 1 1.53 21.01 5.89
N ASP A 2 2.17 20.23 5.03
CA ASP A 2 2.03 20.36 3.59
C ASP A 2 1.39 19.07 3.10
N ARG A 3 0.06 19.14 2.95
CA ARG A 3 -0.76 18.04 2.46
C ARG A 3 -0.43 17.82 0.99
N LEU A 4 0.04 16.63 0.64
CA LEU A 4 0.33 16.25 -0.74
C LEU A 4 -0.96 16.32 -1.59
N GLU A 5 -0.88 17.03 -2.71
CA GLU A 5 -2.00 17.21 -3.66
C GLU A 5 -2.27 15.91 -4.44
N ARG A 6 -3.54 15.54 -4.61
CA ARG A 6 -3.95 14.29 -5.30
C ARG A 6 -3.92 14.46 -6.82
N GLY A 7 -3.09 13.66 -7.49
CA GLY A 7 -3.06 13.43 -8.93
C GLY A 7 -3.66 12.07 -9.33
N SER A 8 -3.80 11.87 -10.64
CA SER A 8 -4.42 10.68 -11.25
C SER A 8 -3.37 9.78 -11.92
N ALA A 9 -3.25 8.52 -11.51
CA ALA A 9 -2.26 7.59 -12.07
C ALA A 9 -2.75 6.99 -13.40
N GLU A 10 -1.85 6.71 -14.35
CA GLU A 10 -2.20 6.09 -15.65
C GLU A 10 -1.96 4.57 -15.64
N PRO A 11 -2.90 3.73 -16.12
CA PRO A 11 -4.25 4.09 -16.55
C PRO A 11 -5.11 4.59 -15.38
N VAL A 12 -5.86 5.67 -15.66
CA VAL A 12 -6.80 6.29 -14.71
C VAL A 12 -7.94 5.31 -14.46
N SER A 13 -7.82 4.54 -13.38
CA SER A 13 -8.93 3.77 -12.83
C SER A 13 -9.41 4.51 -11.59
N ASP A 14 -10.70 4.44 -11.26
CA ASP A 14 -11.23 4.88 -9.95
C ASP A 14 -10.48 4.25 -8.74
N PHE A 15 -9.68 3.23 -9.01
CA PHE A 15 -8.89 2.48 -8.04
C PHE A 15 -7.43 2.91 -7.99
N THR A 16 -6.98 3.91 -8.74
CA THR A 16 -5.59 4.36 -8.73
C THR A 16 -5.47 5.85 -8.37
N ALA A 17 -4.50 6.18 -7.53
CA ALA A 17 -4.22 7.55 -7.14
C ALA A 17 -2.71 7.77 -7.08
N MET A 18 -2.26 8.99 -7.38
CA MET A 18 -0.85 9.34 -7.22
C MET A 18 -0.68 10.71 -6.60
N TRP A 19 0.38 10.93 -5.83
CA TRP A 19 0.63 12.22 -5.17
C TRP A 19 2.11 12.59 -5.19
N GLY A 20 2.40 13.88 -5.37
CA GLY A 20 3.76 14.45 -5.26
C GLY A 20 4.73 14.08 -6.40
N ASP A 21 5.98 14.50 -6.24
CA ASP A 21 7.10 14.22 -7.16
C ASP A 21 8.41 13.93 -6.38
N PRO A 22 8.96 12.70 -6.43
CA PRO A 22 8.48 11.52 -7.14
C PRO A 22 7.12 11.05 -6.61
N ALA A 23 6.33 10.42 -7.46
CA ALA A 23 4.94 10.11 -7.14
C ALA A 23 4.81 8.94 -6.16
N VAL A 24 4.12 9.17 -5.04
CA VAL A 24 3.51 8.09 -4.25
C VAL A 24 2.37 7.51 -5.08
N LYS A 25 2.33 6.19 -5.27
CA LYS A 25 1.32 5.51 -6.11
C LYS A 25 0.46 4.61 -5.25
N LEU A 26 -0.86 4.71 -5.36
CA LEU A 26 -1.82 3.83 -4.70
C LEU A 26 -2.68 3.10 -5.74
N ARG A 27 -2.93 1.82 -5.49
CA ARG A 27 -3.77 0.93 -6.31
C ARG A 27 -4.65 0.08 -5.41
N CYS A 28 -5.96 0.23 -5.54
CA CYS A 28 -6.96 -0.59 -4.85
C CYS A 28 -7.33 -1.82 -5.67
N GLY A 29 -7.64 -2.92 -4.99
CA GLY A 29 -8.14 -4.14 -5.63
C GLY A 29 -7.07 -4.94 -6.37
N VAL A 30 -5.81 -4.84 -5.96
CA VAL A 30 -4.75 -5.68 -6.53
C VAL A 30 -4.99 -7.15 -6.17
N PRO A 31 -4.54 -8.12 -7.00
CA PRO A 31 -4.56 -9.52 -6.62
C PRO A 31 -3.74 -9.75 -5.34
N LYS A 32 -4.01 -10.87 -4.66
CA LYS A 32 -3.24 -11.26 -3.48
C LYS A 32 -1.74 -11.27 -3.81
N PRO A 33 -0.89 -10.64 -2.99
CA PRO A 33 0.56 -10.64 -3.21
C PRO A 33 1.10 -12.07 -3.31
N ASP A 34 2.01 -12.28 -4.28
CA ASP A 34 2.63 -13.58 -4.51
C ASP A 34 3.38 -14.08 -3.26
N VAL A 35 3.99 -13.14 -2.53
CA VAL A 35 4.68 -13.41 -1.25
C VAL A 35 3.76 -13.97 -0.15
N LEU A 36 2.45 -13.78 -0.26
CA LEU A 36 1.44 -14.35 0.66
C LEU A 36 0.66 -15.51 0.03
N THR A 37 0.96 -15.88 -1.21
CA THR A 37 0.26 -16.92 -1.95
C THR A 37 1.01 -18.23 -1.81
N TYR A 38 0.44 -19.16 -1.04
CA TYR A 38 1.06 -20.45 -0.78
C TYR A 38 1.28 -21.22 -2.08
N GLY A 39 2.50 -21.70 -2.31
CA GLY A 39 2.88 -22.45 -3.51
C GLY A 39 3.35 -21.59 -4.68
N SER A 40 3.33 -20.26 -4.54
CA SER A 40 3.98 -19.37 -5.50
C SER A 40 5.51 -19.37 -5.35
N GLU A 41 6.21 -18.99 -6.42
CA GLU A 41 7.68 -18.90 -6.44
C GLU A 41 8.23 -17.93 -5.38
N HIS A 42 7.52 -16.84 -5.09
CA HIS A 42 7.96 -15.84 -4.12
C HIS A 42 7.31 -15.98 -2.75
N TYR A 43 6.59 -17.07 -2.47
CA TYR A 43 5.91 -17.27 -1.19
C TYR A 43 6.88 -17.14 0.00
N ASN A 44 6.60 -16.21 0.90
CA ASN A 44 7.36 -16.00 2.11
C ASN A 44 6.43 -15.99 3.34
N PRO A 45 6.42 -17.06 4.16
CA PRO A 45 5.60 -17.12 5.37
C PRO A 45 6.07 -16.15 6.46
N ASN A 46 7.29 -15.63 6.36
CA ASN A 46 7.87 -14.66 7.31
C ASN A 46 7.96 -13.26 6.68
N ALA A 47 7.08 -12.95 5.73
CA ALA A 47 7.07 -11.62 5.13
C ALA A 47 6.80 -10.55 6.19
N ASP A 48 7.58 -9.47 6.14
CA ASP A 48 7.56 -8.43 7.14
C ASP A 48 6.23 -7.66 7.06
N ALA A 49 5.52 -7.52 8.17
CA ALA A 49 4.23 -6.83 8.20
C ALA A 49 4.01 -6.17 9.55
N ALA A 50 3.36 -5.00 9.56
CA ALA A 50 2.94 -4.36 10.80
C ALA A 50 1.58 -3.70 10.67
N GLU A 51 0.94 -3.54 11.82
CA GLU A 51 -0.30 -2.80 11.94
C GLU A 51 -0.01 -1.30 12.07
N VAL A 52 -0.65 -0.51 11.22
CA VAL A 52 -0.65 0.95 11.30
C VAL A 52 -2.10 1.42 11.35
N ASN A 53 -2.48 2.06 12.46
CA ASN A 53 -3.83 2.59 12.68
C ASN A 53 -4.97 1.54 12.47
N GLY A 54 -4.73 0.29 12.87
CA GLY A 54 -5.70 -0.81 12.72
C GLY A 54 -5.85 -1.35 11.29
N VAL A 55 -4.85 -1.09 10.44
CA VAL A 55 -4.71 -1.69 9.11
C VAL A 55 -3.38 -2.45 9.11
N GLN A 56 -3.41 -3.76 8.81
CA GLN A 56 -2.18 -4.53 8.66
C GLN A 56 -1.59 -4.32 7.26
N TRP A 57 -0.32 -3.98 7.20
CA TRP A 57 0.43 -3.69 5.98
C TRP A 57 1.61 -4.64 5.87
N LEU A 58 1.70 -5.33 4.74
CA LEU A 58 2.88 -6.05 4.29
C LEU A 58 3.91 -5.04 3.79
N PHE A 59 5.18 -5.20 4.18
CA PHE A 59 6.31 -4.39 3.74
C PHE A 59 7.14 -5.12 2.70
N GLU A 60 7.33 -4.47 1.55
CA GLU A 60 8.17 -4.96 0.47
C GLU A 60 9.18 -3.86 0.14
N LYS A 61 10.45 -4.12 0.44
CA LYS A 61 11.53 -3.20 0.08
C LYS A 61 11.71 -3.16 -1.42
N GLN A 62 11.78 -1.96 -1.97
CA GLN A 62 12.00 -1.71 -3.40
C GLN A 62 13.34 -0.99 -3.59
N ASP A 63 13.85 -0.94 -4.82
CA ASP A 63 15.10 -0.24 -5.14
C ASP A 63 15.06 1.26 -4.77
N ASP A 64 13.89 1.90 -4.93
CA ASP A 64 13.69 3.34 -4.67
C ASP A 64 12.68 3.61 -3.54
N GLY A 65 12.64 2.76 -2.50
CA GLY A 65 11.78 2.98 -1.32
C GLY A 65 11.05 1.73 -0.88
N TYR A 66 9.77 1.86 -0.57
CA TYR A 66 8.95 0.75 -0.07
C TYR A 66 7.61 0.64 -0.77
N ARG A 67 7.17 -0.60 -0.94
CA ARG A 67 5.81 -0.96 -1.29
C ARG A 67 5.12 -1.53 -0.07
N PHE A 68 3.91 -1.06 0.17
CA PHE A 68 3.06 -1.47 1.27
C PHE A 68 1.78 -2.07 0.71
N THR A 69 1.39 -3.26 1.17
CA THR A 69 0.14 -3.87 0.72
C THR A 69 -0.75 -4.21 1.91
N THR A 70 -2.01 -3.76 1.90
CA THR A 70 -2.94 -4.10 2.99
C THR A 70 -3.26 -5.59 2.98
N VAL A 71 -3.24 -6.22 4.15
CA VAL A 71 -3.60 -7.64 4.31
C VAL A 71 -4.75 -7.79 5.30
N LEU A 72 -5.33 -8.99 5.39
CA LEU A 72 -6.50 -9.29 6.25
C LEU A 72 -7.75 -8.45 5.91
N ARG A 73 -7.91 -8.11 4.62
CA ARG A 73 -9.03 -7.34 4.09
C ARG A 73 -9.59 -7.98 2.82
N LYS A 74 -10.85 -7.67 2.51
CA LYS A 74 -11.54 -8.23 1.33
C LYS A 74 -10.92 -7.80 -0.01
N ALA A 75 -10.26 -6.65 -0.03
CA ALA A 75 -9.48 -6.18 -1.16
C ALA A 75 -8.10 -5.74 -0.67
N TYR A 76 -7.08 -5.93 -1.51
CA TYR A 76 -5.71 -5.52 -1.24
C TYR A 76 -5.48 -4.12 -1.84
N VAL A 77 -4.93 -3.21 -1.04
CA VAL A 77 -4.50 -1.88 -1.47
C VAL A 77 -2.97 -1.85 -1.45
N GLU A 78 -2.37 -1.66 -2.62
CA GLU A 78 -0.93 -1.51 -2.81
C GLU A 78 -0.58 -0.02 -2.83
N VAL A 79 0.43 0.38 -2.06
CA VAL A 79 0.94 1.75 -1.99
C VAL A 79 2.46 1.69 -2.18
N THR A 80 2.97 2.32 -3.22
CA THR A 80 4.42 2.48 -3.44
C THR A 80 4.83 3.88 -3.04
N VAL A 81 5.74 3.97 -2.07
CA VAL A 81 6.26 5.22 -1.52
C VAL A 81 7.74 5.33 -1.86
N PRO A 82 8.15 6.36 -2.61
CA PRO A 82 9.55 6.64 -2.88
C PRO A 82 10.33 6.97 -1.60
N GLY A 83 11.62 6.61 -1.55
CA GLY A 83 12.48 6.87 -0.38
C GLY A 83 12.65 8.36 -0.01
N LYS A 84 12.31 9.29 -0.93
CA LYS A 84 12.29 10.73 -0.64
C LYS A 84 11.31 11.11 0.49
N TYR A 85 10.27 10.31 0.72
CA TYR A 85 9.27 10.56 1.77
C TYR A 85 9.59 9.87 3.09
N ALA A 86 10.86 9.54 3.33
CA ALA A 86 11.29 8.90 4.57
C ALA A 86 10.90 9.73 5.83
N PRO A 87 10.42 9.09 6.91
CA PRO A 87 10.11 7.66 6.98
C PRO A 87 8.79 7.34 6.26
N GLU A 88 8.84 6.39 5.34
CA GLU A 88 7.79 6.09 4.36
C GLU A 88 6.48 5.64 5.02
N VAL A 89 6.58 5.06 6.22
CA VAL A 89 5.44 4.65 7.05
C VAL A 89 4.52 5.80 7.46
N ASN A 90 5.01 7.05 7.44
CA ASN A 90 4.17 8.22 7.73
C ASN A 90 3.01 8.36 6.73
N VAL A 91 3.24 7.98 5.47
CA VAL A 91 2.20 8.01 4.42
C VAL A 91 1.06 7.05 4.76
N LEU A 92 1.37 5.92 5.41
CA LEU A 92 0.35 4.94 5.81
C LEU A 92 -0.60 5.48 6.86
N THR A 93 -0.14 6.39 7.72
CA THR A 93 -0.99 6.96 8.78
C THR A 93 -2.10 7.82 8.19
N ASP A 94 -1.80 8.60 7.13
CA ASP A 94 -2.80 9.39 6.40
C ASP A 94 -3.79 8.48 5.63
N LEU A 95 -3.28 7.40 5.04
CA LEU A 95 -4.10 6.48 4.23
C LEU A 95 -4.94 5.50 5.06
N ALA A 96 -4.49 5.13 6.26
CA ALA A 96 -5.10 4.05 7.04
C ALA A 96 -6.57 4.31 7.36
N ASP A 97 -6.95 5.55 7.71
CA ASP A 97 -8.35 5.90 7.99
C ASP A 97 -9.24 5.76 6.74
N ALA A 98 -8.75 6.22 5.59
CA ALA A 98 -9.46 6.10 4.31
C ALA A 98 -9.62 4.64 3.88
N VAL A 99 -8.54 3.84 3.98
CA VAL A 99 -8.56 2.39 3.72
C VAL A 99 -9.53 1.70 4.68
N LYS A 100 -9.52 2.06 5.97
CA LYS A 100 -10.39 1.46 6.97
C LYS A 100 -11.87 1.68 6.69
N LYS A 101 -12.23 2.89 6.23
CA LYS A 101 -13.60 3.25 5.86
C LYS A 101 -14.06 2.60 4.55
N THR A 102 -13.15 2.46 3.59
CA THR A 102 -13.50 2.05 2.21
C THR A 102 -13.40 0.54 2.01
N VAL A 103 -12.42 -0.11 2.64
CA VAL A 103 -12.13 -1.53 2.45
C VAL A 103 -12.51 -2.29 3.71
N PRO A 104 -13.60 -3.06 3.74
CA PRO A 104 -13.97 -3.83 4.93
C PRO A 104 -12.91 -4.88 5.28
N ALA A 105 -12.76 -5.14 6.58
CA ALA A 105 -12.01 -6.28 7.06
C ALA A 105 -12.60 -7.57 6.49
N GLY A 106 -11.73 -8.52 6.14
CA GLY A 106 -12.10 -9.77 5.50
C GLY A 106 -11.09 -10.83 5.88
N VAL A 107 -11.55 -11.81 6.65
CA VAL A 107 -10.87 -13.07 6.91
C VAL A 107 -11.53 -14.15 6.07
#